data_AF-A0A382XII1-F1
#
_entry.id   AF-A0A382XII1-F1
#
_cell.length_a   1.000
_cell.length_b   1.000
_cell.length_c   1.000
_cell.angle_alpha   90.00
_cell.angle_beta   90.00
_cell.angle_gamma   90.00
#
_symmetry.space_group_name_H-M   'P 1'
#
loop_
_entity.id
_entity.type
_entity.pdbx_description
1 polymer ?
#
loop_
_entity_poly.entity_id
_entity_poly.type
_entity_poly.pdbx_seq_one_letter_code
_entity_poly.pdbx_strand_id
1 'polypeptide(L)' 'MGTEDVKIKTSPKVGVTSFEPSMWKVIFHNDEITPMQFVTQCLIEIFNKTEDQAVNLVKSI' A
#
# COMPACT_ATOMS: atom_id res chain seq x y z
N MET A 1 -1.41 -17.81 60.90
CA MET A 1 -0.41 -17.80 59.82
C MET A 1 -1.09 -18.45 58.62
N GLY A 2 -1.90 -17.78 57.81
CA GLY A 2 -1.59 -16.57 57.05
C GLY A 2 -1.26 -17.00 55.61
N THR A 3 -2.21 -17.58 54.88
CA THR A 3 -2.03 -17.95 53.48
C THR A 3 -2.38 -16.75 52.62
N GLU A 4 -1.40 -15.90 52.35
CA GLU A 4 -1.55 -14.82 51.38
C GLU A 4 -1.32 -15.37 49.97
N ASP A 5 -2.38 -15.38 49.17
CA ASP A 5 -2.35 -15.71 47.75
C ASP A 5 -1.48 -14.69 47.00
N VAL A 6 -0.28 -15.09 46.59
CA VAL A 6 0.61 -14.24 45.79
C VAL A 6 0.01 -14.08 44.39
N LYS A 7 -0.74 -12.99 44.18
CA LYS A 7 -1.22 -12.56 42.87
C LYS A 7 -0.05 -12.01 42.04
N ILE A 8 0.59 -12.88 41.27
CA ILE A 8 1.55 -12.47 40.24
C ILE A 8 0.77 -11.79 39.11
N LYS A 9 0.78 -10.45 39.08
CA LYS A 9 0.26 -9.66 37.95
C LYS A 9 1.34 -9.52 36.88
N THR A 10 1.50 -10.52 36.04
CA THR A 10 2.28 -10.39 34.81
C THR A 10 1.35 -9.93 33.68
N SER A 11 1.37 -8.63 33.39
CA SER A 11 0.77 -8.10 32.16
C SER A 11 1.75 -7.08 31.58
N PRO A 12 2.68 -7.47 30.69
CA PRO A 12 3.46 -6.50 29.95
C PRO A 12 2.50 -5.76 29.01
N LYS A 13 2.09 -4.55 29.39
CA LYS A 13 1.43 -3.60 28.48
C LYS A 13 2.49 -3.05 27.54
N VAL A 14 2.92 -3.87 26.58
CA VAL A 14 3.61 -3.35 25.39
C VAL A 14 2.53 -2.65 24.59
N GLY A 15 2.44 -1.33 24.77
CA GLY A 15 1.60 -0.49 23.93
C GLY A 15 2.18 -0.52 22.52
N VAL A 16 1.73 -1.45 21.69
CA VAL A 16 2.03 -1.43 20.26
C VAL A 16 1.31 -0.20 19.71
N THR A 17 2.04 0.90 19.56
CA THR A 17 1.57 2.06 18.81
C THR A 17 1.48 1.64 17.35
N SER A 18 0.29 1.22 16.94
CA SER A 18 -0.01 0.92 15.54
C SER A 18 -0.23 2.24 14.82
N PHE A 19 0.76 2.69 14.06
CA PHE A 19 0.59 3.78 13.10
C PHE A 19 0.32 3.16 11.73
N GLU A 20 -0.71 3.66 11.04
CA GLU A 20 -0.93 3.29 9.65
C GLU A 20 0.26 3.75 8.80
N PRO A 21 0.79 2.91 7.88
CA PRO A 21 1.89 3.32 7.03
C PRO A 21 1.49 4.49 6.14
N SER A 22 2.41 5.42 5.90
CA SER A 22 2.17 6.53 4.97
C SER A 22 2.04 5.99 3.55
N MET A 23 0.97 6.41 2.86
CA MET A 23 0.71 6.04 1.47
C MET A 23 1.44 6.96 0.51
N TRP A 24 1.85 6.43 -0.64
CA TRP A 24 2.53 7.17 -1.70
C TRP A 24 1.77 7.06 -3.02
N LYS A 25 1.76 8.15 -3.78
CA LYS A 25 1.21 8.15 -5.15
C LYS A 25 2.27 7.62 -6.10
N VAL A 26 1.88 6.68 -6.97
CA VAL A 26 2.69 6.25 -8.11
C VAL A 26 2.27 7.08 -9.32
N ILE A 27 3.23 7.72 -9.97
CA ILE A 27 3.00 8.67 -11.05
C ILE A 27 3.75 8.19 -12.29
N PHE A 28 3.09 8.23 -13.43
CA PHE A 28 3.71 8.08 -14.74
C PHE A 28 3.98 9.48 -15.29
N HIS A 29 5.15 9.68 -15.89
CA HIS A 29 5.53 10.94 -16.52
C HIS A 29 5.60 10.74 -18.02
N ASN A 30 4.99 11.65 -18.79
CA ASN A 30 5.00 11.59 -20.25
C ASN A 30 6.41 11.80 -20.81
N ASP A 31 6.74 11.10 -21.90
CA ASP A 31 7.99 11.24 -22.64
C ASP A 31 7.79 10.91 -24.14
N GLU A 32 8.77 11.23 -24.99
CA GLU A 32 8.67 11.14 -26.46
C GLU A 32 9.20 9.82 -27.04
N ILE A 33 9.60 8.86 -26.21
CA ILE A 33 10.30 7.63 -26.63
C ILE A 33 9.48 6.39 -26.29
N THR A 34 8.78 6.40 -25.14
CA THR A 34 8.02 5.26 -24.65
C THR A 34 6.72 5.08 -25.44
N PRO A 35 6.48 3.93 -26.10
CA PRO A 35 5.24 3.71 -26.84
C PRO A 35 4.02 3.68 -25.91
N MET A 36 2.92 4.32 -26.31
CA MET A 36 1.65 4.28 -25.54
C MET A 36 1.17 2.85 -25.24
N GLN A 37 1.40 1.91 -26.15
CA GLN A 37 1.06 0.49 -25.97
C GLN A 37 1.83 -0.13 -24.79
N PHE A 38 3.11 0.21 -24.65
CA PHE A 38 3.92 -0.25 -23.53
C PHE A 38 3.38 0.28 -22.20
N VAL A 39 3.07 1.57 -22.13
CA VAL A 39 2.49 2.19 -20.91
C VAL A 39 1.14 1.56 -20.56
N THR A 40 0.29 1.33 -21.57
CA THR A 40 -1.02 0.68 -21.39
C THR A 40 -0.86 -0.72 -20.80
N GLN A 41 0.08 -1.51 -21.32
CA GLN A 41 0.37 -2.85 -20.81
C GLN A 41 0.87 -2.81 -19.35
N CYS A 42 1.74 -1.86 -18.98
CA CYS A 42 2.15 -1.68 -17.58
C CYS A 42 0.97 -1.38 -16.65
N LEU A 43 0.03 -0.53 -17.07
CA LEU A 43 -1.15 -0.20 -16.28
C LEU A 43 -2.08 -1.41 -16.07
N ILE A 44 -2.18 -2.30 -17.07
CA ILE A 44 -2.98 -3.53 -16.97
C ILE A 44 -2.27 -4.56 -16.08
N GLU A 45 -1.01 -4.89 -16.39
CA GLU A 45 -0.32 -6.03 -15.76
C GLU A 45 0.17 -5.74 -14.34
N ILE A 46 0.61 -4.50 -14.06
CA ILE A 46 1.20 -4.13 -12.76
C ILE A 46 0.15 -3.49 -11.85
N PHE A 47 -0.68 -2.60 -12.42
CA PHE A 47 -1.65 -1.81 -11.67
C PHE A 47 -3.10 -2.32 -11.78
N ASN A 48 -3.30 -3.47 -12.42
CA ASN A 48 -4.59 -4.16 -12.56
C ASN A 48 -5.71 -3.25 -13.10
N LYS A 49 -5.38 -2.37 -14.05
CA LYS A 49 -6.38 -1.57 -14.77
C LYS A 49 -7.07 -2.42 -15.81
N THR A 50 -8.33 -2.12 -16.07
CA THR A 50 -8.99 -2.63 -17.28
C THR A 50 -8.39 -1.96 -18.51
N GLU A 51 -8.55 -2.58 -19.68
CA GLU A 51 -8.09 -2.02 -20.95
C GLU A 51 -8.62 -0.60 -21.17
N ASP A 52 -9.93 -0.38 -21.00
CA ASP A 52 -10.55 0.93 -21.12
C ASP A 52 -9.98 1.96 -20.14
N GLN A 53 -9.72 1.57 -18.89
CA GLN A 53 -9.12 2.44 -17.89
C GLN A 53 -7.69 2.83 -18.27
N ALA A 54 -6.88 1.86 -18.72
CA ALA A 54 -5.50 2.08 -19.11
C ALA A 54 -5.41 3.00 -20.34
N VAL A 55 -6.21 2.74 -21.38
CA VAL A 55 -6.26 3.55 -22.60
C VAL A 55 -6.69 4.99 -22.31
N ASN A 56 -7.64 5.19 -21.40
CA ASN A 56 -8.07 6.54 -21.02
C ASN A 56 -7.03 7.25 -20.14
N LEU A 57 -6.37 6.53 -19.24
CA LEU A 57 -5.33 7.11 -18.38
C LEU A 57 -4.11 7.55 -19.19
N VAL A 58 -3.66 6.74 -20.15
CA VAL A 58 -2.50 7.07 -21.01
C VAL A 58 -2.69 8.38 -21.78
N LYS A 59 -3.92 8.69 -22.21
CA LYS A 59 -4.23 9.97 -22.87
C LYS A 59 -4.14 11.19 -21.95
N SER A 60 -4.13 10.97 -20.64
CA SER A 60 -4.11 12.01 -19.60
C SER A 60 -2.76 12.16 -18.90
N ILE A 61 -1.78 11.33 -19.26
CA ILE A 61 -0.38 11.40 -18.80
C ILE A 61 0.34 12.42 -19.68
#